data_AF-A0A2S2NLK5-F1
#
_entry.id   AF-A0A2S2NLK5-F1
#
_cell.length_a   1.000
_cell.length_b   1.000
_cell.length_c   1.000
_cell.angle_alpha   90.00
_cell.angle_beta   90.00
_cell.angle_gamma   90.00
#
_symmetry.space_group_name_H-M   'P 1'
#
loop_
_entity.id
_entity.type
_entity.pdbx_description
1 polymer ?
#
loop_
_entity_poly.entity_id
_entity_poly.type
_entity_poly.pdbx_seq_one_letter_code
_entity_poly.pdbx_strand_id
1 'polypeptide(L)'
;DFIYTAQIMVSEENVQVLLPAANLLQLHDVQDACCDFLQSQLHPTNCLGIKAFADLHGCMELLSSSESYIQQHFSEVVEGDEFLSLSSEQVVKLISSDELTVPSEEKVFECVICWVNYEASCRKDILPK
;
A
#
# COMPACT_ATOMS: atom_id res chain seq x y z
N ASP A 1 22.93 -7.20 21.17
CA ASP A 1 23.07 -5.84 21.72
C ASP A 1 22.09 -4.91 21.00
N PHE A 2 21.27 -4.16 21.74
CA PHE A 2 20.29 -3.21 21.18
C PHE A 2 20.40 -1.81 21.81
N ILE A 3 21.02 -1.69 22.99
CA ILE A 3 21.06 -0.45 23.80
C ILE A 3 22.35 0.37 23.55
N TYR A 4 23.36 -0.19 22.87
CA TYR A 4 24.73 0.34 22.88
C TYR A 4 25.33 0.75 21.51
N THR A 5 24.67 0.48 20.39
CA THR A 5 25.26 0.68 19.05
C THR A 5 24.59 1.77 18.19
N ALA A 6 23.37 2.23 18.55
CA ALA A 6 22.65 3.34 17.88
C ALA A 6 22.53 3.25 16.34
N GLN A 7 22.66 2.05 15.76
CA GLN A 7 22.49 1.80 14.33
C GLN A 7 21.42 0.72 14.15
N ILE A 8 20.21 1.17 13.82
CA ILE A 8 19.08 0.29 13.50
C ILE A 8 19.08 0.08 12.00
N MET A 9 19.49 -1.12 11.58
CA MET A 9 19.53 -1.50 10.16
C MET A 9 18.14 -2.00 9.75
N VAL A 10 17.32 -1.10 9.22
CA VAL A 10 15.95 -1.42 8.75
C VAL A 10 16.04 -2.37 7.54
N SER A 11 15.10 -3.31 7.44
CA SER A 11 15.00 -4.31 6.37
C SER A 11 13.55 -4.80 6.25
N GLU A 12 13.13 -5.31 5.09
CA GLU A 12 11.72 -5.67 4.81
C GLU A 12 11.11 -6.65 5.85
N GLU A 13 11.85 -7.67 6.27
CA GLU A 13 11.39 -8.61 7.31
C GLU A 13 11.33 -7.98 8.72
N ASN A 14 12.16 -6.96 9.00
CA ASN A 14 12.24 -6.38 10.34
C ASN A 14 11.34 -5.15 10.51
N VAL A 15 11.09 -4.37 9.45
CA VAL A 15 10.26 -3.16 9.50
C VAL A 15 8.81 -3.47 9.88
N GLN A 16 8.31 -4.64 9.45
CA GLN A 16 7.00 -5.19 9.84
C GLN A 16 6.82 -5.39 11.35
N VAL A 17 7.92 -5.59 12.10
CA VAL A 17 7.92 -5.74 13.56
C VAL A 17 8.39 -4.46 14.26
N LEU A 18 9.35 -3.76 13.65
CA LEU A 18 10.02 -2.58 14.18
C LEU A 18 9.12 -1.35 14.18
N LEU A 19 8.31 -1.11 13.14
CA LEU A 19 7.37 0.03 13.11
C LEU A 19 6.27 -0.10 14.20
N PRO A 20 5.57 -1.24 14.37
CA PRO A 20 4.67 -1.43 15.52
C PRO A 20 5.38 -1.29 16.88
N ALA A 21 6.60 -1.82 17.02
CA ALA A 21 7.35 -1.69 18.27
C ALA A 21 7.77 -0.23 18.56
N ALA A 22 8.20 0.52 17.53
CA ALA A 22 8.55 1.93 17.63
C ALA A 22 7.34 2.78 18.01
N ASN A 23 6.19 2.57 17.37
CA ASN A 23 4.94 3.27 17.68
C ASN A 23 4.46 2.96 19.11
N LEU A 24 4.48 1.68 19.52
CA LEU A 24 4.13 1.25 20.89
C LEU A 24 5.06 1.84 21.96
N LEU A 25 6.35 2.03 21.65
CA LEU A 25 7.36 2.63 22.52
C LEU A 25 7.50 4.16 22.33
N GLN A 26 6.71 4.76 21.43
CA GLN A 26 6.73 6.17 21.02
C GLN A 26 8.09 6.69 20.50
N LEU A 27 8.92 5.80 19.96
CA LEU A 27 10.25 6.07 19.41
C LEU A 27 10.17 6.69 18.01
N HIS A 28 9.92 7.99 17.94
CA HIS A 28 9.74 8.72 16.67
C HIS A 28 10.97 8.60 15.76
N ASP A 29 12.20 8.74 16.28
CA ASP A 29 13.44 8.59 15.48
C ASP A 29 13.54 7.24 14.75
N VAL A 30 12.90 6.19 15.29
CA VAL A 30 12.85 4.85 14.71
C VAL A 30 11.69 4.71 13.73
N GLN A 31 10.55 5.35 14.02
CA GLN A 31 9.40 5.45 13.12
C GLN A 31 9.78 6.18 11.83
N ASP A 32 10.47 7.32 11.94
CA ASP A 32 10.92 8.13 10.81
C ASP A 32 11.93 7.36 9.94
N ALA A 33 12.94 6.72 10.57
CA ALA A 33 13.89 5.85 9.87
C ALA A 33 13.24 4.65 9.16
N CYS A 34 12.13 4.14 9.69
CA CYS A 34 11.33 3.10 9.03
C CYS A 34 10.51 3.67 7.85
N CYS A 35 9.96 4.87 7.98
CA CYS A 35 9.27 5.58 6.91
C CYS A 35 10.21 5.91 5.74
N ASP A 36 11.41 6.42 6.00
CA ASP A 36 12.44 6.70 4.98
C ASP A 36 12.88 5.43 4.24
N PHE A 37 13.06 4.34 4.98
CA PHE A 37 13.37 3.03 4.38
C PHE A 37 12.23 2.54 3.49
N LEU A 38 10.98 2.59 3.96
CA LEU A 38 9.81 2.14 3.20
C LEU A 38 9.55 3.01 1.97
N GLN A 39 9.71 4.34 2.05
CA GLN A 39 9.68 5.23 0.89
C GLN A 39 10.76 4.86 -0.13
N SER A 40 11.96 4.50 0.34
CA SER A 40 13.07 4.05 -0.50
C SER A 40 12.89 2.64 -1.09
N GLN A 41 11.85 1.90 -0.69
CA GLN A 41 11.52 0.54 -1.15
C GLN A 41 10.12 0.44 -1.79
N LEU A 42 9.48 1.57 -2.11
CA LEU A 42 8.22 1.61 -2.87
C LEU A 42 8.42 0.99 -4.26
N HIS A 43 7.62 -0.03 -4.54
CA HIS A 43 7.61 -0.78 -5.79
C HIS A 43 6.16 -1.11 -6.19
N PRO A 44 5.79 -1.23 -7.48
CA PRO A 44 4.39 -1.42 -7.88
C PRO A 44 3.76 -2.71 -7.30
N THR A 45 4.58 -3.69 -6.92
CA THR A 45 4.16 -4.98 -6.36
C THR A 45 4.06 -5.02 -4.82
N ASN A 46 4.46 -3.96 -4.10
CA ASN A 46 4.42 -3.91 -2.63
C ASN A 46 3.78 -2.61 -2.07
N CYS A 47 3.54 -1.61 -2.93
CA CYS A 47 3.11 -0.28 -2.52
C CYS A 47 1.71 -0.26 -1.89
N LEU A 48 0.83 -1.21 -2.21
CA LEU A 48 -0.49 -1.32 -1.57
C LEU A 48 -0.34 -1.87 -0.15
N GLY A 49 0.54 -2.86 0.04
CA GLY A 49 0.95 -3.36 1.35
C GLY A 49 1.59 -2.27 2.21
N ILE A 50 2.54 -1.50 1.65
CA ILE A 50 3.19 -0.37 2.34
C ILE A 50 2.17 0.72 2.69
N LYS A 51 1.25 1.07 1.79
CA LYS A 51 0.15 2.01 2.06
C LYS A 51 -0.73 1.52 3.22
N ALA A 52 -1.14 0.26 3.22
CA ALA A 52 -1.96 -0.31 4.29
C ALA A 52 -1.23 -0.36 5.64
N PHE A 53 0.08 -0.60 5.62
CA PHE A 53 0.93 -0.55 6.81
C PHE A 53 1.10 0.88 7.35
N ALA A 54 1.25 1.87 6.46
CA ALA A 54 1.31 3.28 6.82
C ALA A 54 0.00 3.78 7.44
N ASP A 55 -1.16 3.38 6.89
CA ASP A 55 -2.50 3.66 7.40
C ASP A 55 -2.69 3.08 8.82
N LEU A 56 -2.37 1.78 8.99
CA LEU A 56 -2.44 1.07 10.28
C LEU A 56 -1.56 1.71 11.38
N HIS A 57 -0.40 2.26 11.00
CA HIS A 57 0.55 2.88 11.94
C HIS A 57 0.48 4.41 11.97
N GLY A 58 -0.50 5.04 11.31
CA GLY A 58 -0.73 6.50 11.32
C GLY A 58 0.39 7.34 10.67
N CYS A 59 1.22 6.73 9.83
CA CYS A 59 2.41 7.34 9.25
C CYS A 59 2.07 8.19 8.01
N MET A 60 1.55 9.40 8.24
CA MET A 60 0.94 10.22 7.18
C MET A 60 1.87 10.56 6.00
N GLU A 61 3.17 10.78 6.23
CA GLU A 61 4.12 11.08 5.15
C GLU A 61 4.35 9.84 4.26
N LEU A 62 4.60 8.68 4.87
CA LEU A 62 4.69 7.42 4.12
C LEU A 62 3.37 7.09 3.41
N LEU A 63 2.22 7.34 4.04
CA LEU A 63 0.90 7.13 3.43
C LEU A 63 0.72 8.01 2.19
N SER A 64 1.03 9.31 2.27
CA SER A 64 0.92 10.24 1.15
C SER A 64 1.90 9.89 0.03
N SER A 65 3.16 9.58 0.35
CA SER A 65 4.16 9.13 -0.64
C SER A 65 3.73 7.83 -1.33
N SER A 66 3.12 6.90 -0.58
CA SER A 66 2.60 5.64 -1.14
C SER A 66 1.37 5.89 -2.03
N GLU A 67 0.40 6.71 -1.60
CA GLU A 67 -0.78 7.04 -2.42
C GLU A 67 -0.38 7.77 -3.71
N SER A 68 0.55 8.73 -3.67
CA SER A 68 1.11 9.37 -4.87
C SER A 68 1.89 8.40 -5.77
N TYR A 69 2.64 7.45 -5.21
CA TYR A 69 3.34 6.44 -6.00
C TYR A 69 2.34 5.49 -6.70
N ILE A 70 1.29 5.05 -5.99
CA ILE A 70 0.22 4.22 -6.58
C ILE A 70 -0.55 4.99 -7.65
N GLN A 71 -0.81 6.29 -7.47
CA GLN A 71 -1.43 7.14 -8.49
C GLN A 71 -0.58 7.22 -9.76
N GLN A 72 0.75 7.39 -9.64
CA GLN A 72 1.67 7.51 -10.78
C GLN A 72 1.94 6.18 -11.49
N HIS A 73 2.13 5.10 -10.74
CA HIS A 73 2.44 3.76 -11.26
C HIS A 73 1.21 2.84 -11.36
N PHE A 74 -0.02 3.38 -11.28
CA PHE A 74 -1.27 2.61 -11.21
C PHE A 74 -1.36 1.49 -12.24
N SER A 75 -0.92 1.76 -13.47
CA SER A 75 -0.93 0.82 -14.59
C SER A 75 -0.11 -0.46 -14.33
N GLU A 76 0.99 -0.35 -13.57
CA GLU A 76 1.82 -1.49 -13.15
C GLU A 76 1.23 -2.16 -11.88
N VAL A 77 0.68 -1.36 -10.97
CA VAL A 77 0.06 -1.85 -9.72
C VAL A 77 -1.14 -2.76 -10.00
N VAL A 78 -1.98 -2.42 -11.00
CA VAL A 78 -3.15 -3.23 -11.36
C VAL A 78 -2.85 -4.51 -12.13
N GLU A 79 -1.60 -4.72 -12.56
CA GLU A 79 -1.13 -6.00 -13.12
C GLU A 79 -0.58 -6.95 -12.03
N GLY A 80 -0.39 -6.46 -10.80
CA GLY A 80 0.11 -7.25 -9.68
C GLY A 80 -0.97 -7.96 -8.85
N ASP A 81 -0.68 -9.17 -8.38
CA ASP A 81 -1.57 -9.96 -7.50
C ASP A 81 -1.95 -9.24 -6.19
N GLU A 82 -1.16 -8.27 -5.73
CA GLU A 82 -1.48 -7.46 -4.54
C GLU A 82 -2.75 -6.61 -4.77
N PHE A 83 -3.00 -6.13 -5.99
CA PHE A 83 -4.27 -5.49 -6.36
C PHE A 83 -5.44 -6.48 -6.38
N LEU A 84 -5.20 -7.73 -6.79
CA LEU A 84 -6.20 -8.80 -6.73
C LEU A 84 -6.62 -9.15 -5.28
N SER A 85 -5.76 -8.87 -4.30
CA SER A 85 -5.99 -9.09 -2.86
C SER A 85 -6.69 -7.92 -2.13
N LEU A 86 -6.87 -6.75 -2.76
CA LEU A 86 -7.56 -5.60 -2.15
C LEU A 86 -9.04 -5.89 -1.85
N SER A 87 -9.64 -5.17 -0.90
CA SER A 87 -11.10 -5.19 -0.68
C SER A 87 -11.86 -4.27 -1.63
N SER A 88 -13.18 -4.44 -1.75
CA SER A 88 -14.07 -3.55 -2.51
C SER A 88 -13.93 -2.09 -2.09
N GLU A 89 -13.86 -1.81 -0.79
CA GLU A 89 -13.74 -0.44 -0.27
C GLU A 89 -12.39 0.20 -0.63
N GLN A 90 -11.29 -0.57 -0.62
CA GLN A 90 -9.98 -0.07 -1.05
C GLN A 90 -9.95 0.16 -2.56
N VAL A 91 -10.45 -0.78 -3.38
CA VAL A 91 -10.54 -0.61 -4.84
C VAL A 91 -11.42 0.60 -5.19
N VAL A 92 -12.57 0.76 -4.55
CA VAL A 92 -13.46 1.92 -4.74
C VAL A 92 -12.77 3.23 -4.32
N LYS A 93 -12.06 3.29 -3.19
CA LYS A 93 -11.26 4.47 -2.81
C LYS A 93 -10.20 4.78 -3.87
N LEU A 94 -9.54 3.77 -4.41
CA LEU A 94 -8.49 3.91 -5.42
C LEU A 94 -9.03 4.50 -6.73
N ILE A 95 -10.08 3.88 -7.31
CA ILE A 95 -10.68 4.34 -8.58
C ILE A 95 -11.50 5.63 -8.46
N SER A 96 -11.82 6.07 -7.23
CA SER A 96 -12.46 7.38 -6.98
C SER A 96 -11.44 8.54 -6.92
N SER A 97 -10.14 8.28 -7.11
CA SER A 97 -9.11 9.31 -7.13
C SER A 97 -8.96 9.90 -8.53
N ASP A 98 -9.19 11.21 -8.67
CA ASP A 98 -9.08 11.96 -9.94
C ASP A 98 -7.62 12.08 -10.44
N GLU A 99 -6.64 11.84 -9.56
CA GLU A 99 -5.20 11.97 -9.81
C GLU A 99 -4.56 10.68 -10.38
N LEU A 100 -5.35 9.65 -10.68
CA LEU A 100 -4.84 8.40 -11.27
C LEU A 100 -4.17 8.63 -12.63
N THR A 101 -2.87 8.34 -12.72
CA THR A 101 -2.09 8.41 -13.96
C THR A 101 -2.31 7.14 -14.78
N VAL A 102 -3.48 7.06 -15.42
CA VAL A 102 -3.89 5.93 -16.28
C VAL A 102 -3.91 6.32 -17.75
N PRO A 103 -3.49 5.44 -18.67
CA PRO A 103 -3.47 5.73 -20.11
C PRO A 103 -4.89 5.82 -20.71
N SER A 104 -5.86 5.12 -20.12
CA SER A 104 -7.28 5.12 -20.47
C SER A 104 -8.13 4.62 -19.30
N GLU A 105 -9.32 5.18 -19.12
CA GLU A 105 -10.36 4.68 -18.19
C GLU A 105 -10.74 3.22 -18.50
N GLU A 106 -10.69 2.81 -19.77
CA GLU A 106 -10.89 1.43 -20.22
C GLU A 106 -9.98 0.42 -19.49
N LYS A 107 -8.74 0.81 -19.14
CA LYS A 107 -7.82 -0.08 -18.41
C LYS A 107 -8.22 -0.21 -16.93
N VAL A 108 -8.71 0.87 -16.31
CA VAL A 108 -9.29 0.83 -14.96
C VAL A 108 -10.49 -0.11 -14.94
N PHE A 109 -11.37 0.01 -15.94
CA PHE A 109 -12.54 -0.87 -16.08
C PHE A 109 -12.14 -2.34 -16.30
N GLU A 110 -11.19 -2.62 -17.19
CA GLU A 110 -10.66 -3.99 -17.41
C GLU A 110 -10.13 -4.59 -16.10
N CYS A 111 -9.30 -3.85 -15.36
CA CYS A 111 -8.71 -4.33 -14.11
C CYS A 111 -9.75 -4.49 -12.98
N VAL A 112 -10.78 -3.63 -12.89
CA VAL A 112 -11.91 -3.83 -11.96
C VAL A 112 -12.73 -5.07 -12.35
N ILE A 113 -13.00 -5.30 -13.64
CA ILE A 113 -13.67 -6.52 -14.11
C ILE A 113 -12.81 -7.76 -13.83
N CYS A 114 -11.48 -7.67 -13.96
CA CYS A 114 -10.56 -8.76 -13.63
C CYS A 114 -10.56 -9.04 -12.12
N TRP A 115 -10.56 -8.01 -11.27
CA TRP A 115 -10.73 -8.13 -9.82
C TRP A 115 -12.05 -8.83 -9.47
N VAL A 116 -13.18 -8.38 -10.03
CA VAL A 116 -14.50 -8.97 -9.76
C VAL A 116 -14.55 -10.45 -10.16
N ASN A 117 -13.94 -10.82 -11.29
CA ASN A 117 -13.90 -12.21 -11.74
C ASN A 117 -12.96 -13.09 -10.91
N TYR A 118 -11.89 -12.55 -10.33
CA TYR A 118 -11.02 -13.29 -9.41
C TYR A 118 -11.79 -13.80 -8.17
N GLU A 119 -12.74 -13.00 -7.67
CA GLU A 119 -13.70 -13.41 -6.62
C GLU A 119 -15.08 -13.85 -7.17
N ALA A 120 -15.16 -14.47 -8.35
CA ALA A 120 -16.43 -14.94 -8.94
C ALA A 120 -17.22 -15.96 -8.08
N SER A 121 -16.59 -16.49 -7.03
CA SER A 121 -17.19 -17.32 -5.97
C SER A 121 -18.03 -16.52 -4.95
N CYS A 122 -17.68 -15.26 -4.68
CA CYS A 122 -18.24 -14.48 -3.55
C CYS A 122 -18.84 -13.11 -3.95
N ARG A 123 -18.36 -12.41 -4.98
CA ARG A 123 -18.75 -11.00 -5.27
C ARG A 123 -20.11 -10.76 -5.94
N LYS A 124 -20.89 -11.81 -6.24
CA LYS A 124 -22.07 -11.73 -7.11
C LYS A 124 -23.23 -10.87 -6.59
N ASP A 125 -23.21 -10.47 -5.32
CA ASP A 125 -24.21 -9.58 -4.69
C ASP A 125 -23.86 -8.08 -4.76
N ILE A 126 -22.63 -7.71 -5.17
CA ILE A 126 -22.14 -6.31 -5.07
C ILE A 126 -22.48 -5.47 -6.32
N LEU A 127 -22.80 -6.10 -7.44
CA LEU A 127 -23.19 -5.40 -8.68
C LEU A 127 -24.70 -5.08 -8.70
N PRO A 128 -25.11 -3.79 -8.75
CA PRO A 128 -26.49 -3.45 -9.09
C PRO A 128 -26.82 -3.87 -10.53
N LYS A 129 -28.11 -4.11 -10.80
CA LYS A 129 -28.65 -4.52 -12.11
C LYS A 129 -29.02 -3.33 -13.00
#